data_AF-A0A1V4VSR7-F1
#
_entry.id   AF-A0A1V4VSR7-F1
#
_cell.length_a   1.000
_cell.length_b   1.000
_cell.length_c   1.000
_cell.angle_alpha   90.00
_cell.angle_beta   90.00
_cell.angle_gamma   90.00
#
_symmetry.space_group_name_H-M   'P 1'
#
loop_
_entity.id
_entity.type
_entity.pdbx_description
1 polymer ?
#
loop_
_entity_poly.entity_id
_entity_poly.type
_entity_poly.pdbx_seq_one_letter_code
_entity_poly.pdbx_strand_id
1 'polypeptide(L)'
;MEIFKKVGEGARTISEGAKSIGKKSSGLVEVAKLKFEIGKLEKERENNFTALGRLVYMQFKGEQGLEEEMERLINSTRALEGEIAGFEAQIDKLYPKSPVCPKCNTELPASAKYCSECGNKVEQDNPIE
;
A
#
# COMPACT_ATOMS: atom_id res chain seq x y z
N MET A 1 12.13 -10.83 -7.91
CA MET A 1 12.91 -9.67 -8.43
C MET A 1 12.05 -8.51 -8.94
N GLU A 2 10.71 -8.60 -8.90
CA GLU A 2 9.82 -7.50 -9.35
C GLU A 2 9.51 -6.44 -8.28
N ILE A 3 9.79 -6.72 -7.01
CA ILE A 3 9.53 -5.83 -5.87
C ILE A 3 10.44 -4.59 -5.89
N PHE A 4 11.70 -4.77 -6.33
CA PHE A 4 12.67 -3.68 -6.46
C PHE A 4 12.29 -2.68 -7.57
N LYS A 5 11.50 -3.07 -8.57
CA LYS A 5 10.99 -2.15 -9.60
C LYS A 5 9.88 -1.24 -9.05
N LYS A 6 8.95 -1.78 -8.27
CA LYS A 6 7.86 -0.99 -7.64
C LYS A 6 8.37 0.03 -6.61
N VAL A 7 9.39 -0.32 -5.82
CA VAL A 7 10.01 0.62 -4.85
C VAL A 7 10.71 1.78 -5.58
N GLY A 8 11.35 1.52 -6.72
CA GLY A 8 11.99 2.55 -7.55
C GLY A 8 11.00 3.49 -8.25
N GLU A 9 9.84 2.98 -8.67
CA GLU A 9 8.76 3.78 -9.25
C GLU A 9 8.04 4.65 -8.20
N GLY A 10 7.84 4.12 -6.99
CA GLY A 10 7.32 4.88 -5.85
C GLY A 10 8.25 6.02 -5.42
N ALA A 11 9.56 5.84 -5.50
CA ALA A 11 10.53 6.91 -5.22
C ALA A 11 10.55 8.01 -6.30
N ARG A 12 10.30 7.66 -7.57
CA ARG A 12 10.28 8.60 -8.70
C ARG A 12 9.02 9.46 -8.73
N THR A 13 7.86 8.87 -8.44
CA THR A 13 6.58 9.61 -8.33
C THR A 13 6.58 10.60 -7.16
N ILE A 14 7.25 10.28 -6.05
CA ILE A 14 7.49 11.22 -4.94
C ILE A 14 8.35 12.41 -5.38
N SER A 15 9.33 12.21 -6.27
CA SER A 15 10.22 13.26 -6.79
C SER A 15 9.51 14.24 -7.73
N GLU A 16 8.59 13.77 -8.58
CA GLU A 16 7.86 14.64 -9.52
C GLU A 16 6.73 15.42 -8.84
N GLY A 17 6.05 14.82 -7.85
CA GLY A 17 5.09 15.52 -6.98
C GLY A 17 5.73 16.54 -6.02
N ALA A 18 7.03 16.46 -5.76
CA ALA A 18 7.74 17.39 -4.86
C ALA A 18 7.95 18.80 -5.45
N LYS A 19 7.77 18.99 -6.76
CA LYS A 19 8.02 20.29 -7.41
C LYS A 19 6.86 21.29 -7.27
N SER A 20 5.65 20.85 -6.93
CA SER A 20 4.45 21.71 -6.96
C SER A 20 3.88 22.07 -5.58
N ILE A 21 4.31 21.45 -4.48
CA ILE A 21 3.70 21.67 -3.16
C ILE A 21 4.77 22.15 -2.16
N GLY A 22 4.87 23.47 -2.04
CA GLY A 22 5.60 24.11 -0.95
C GLY A 22 4.92 23.85 0.41
N LYS A 23 5.72 23.39 1.38
CA LYS A 23 5.52 23.43 2.85
C LYS A 23 4.60 22.37 3.48
N LYS A 24 5.19 21.19 3.80
CA LYS A 24 5.19 20.54 5.14
C LYS A 24 6.22 19.40 5.14
N SER A 25 7.47 19.71 5.47
CA SER A 25 8.56 18.72 5.54
C SER A 25 8.35 17.63 6.60
N SER A 26 7.58 17.91 7.65
CA SER A 26 7.30 16.97 8.75
C SER A 26 6.47 15.75 8.32
N GLY A 27 5.45 15.96 7.47
CA GLY A 27 4.54 14.87 7.04
C GLY A 27 5.23 13.84 6.14
N LEU A 28 6.20 14.26 5.34
CA LEU A 28 6.96 13.35 4.47
C LEU A 28 7.83 12.37 5.27
N VAL A 29 8.43 12.84 6.36
CA VAL A 29 9.24 11.98 7.25
C VAL A 29 8.35 10.95 7.95
N GLU A 30 7.16 11.37 8.39
CA GLU A 30 6.19 10.48 9.02
C GLU A 30 5.67 9.40 8.05
N VAL A 31 5.30 9.79 6.84
CA VAL A 31 4.93 8.84 5.77
C VAL A 31 6.08 7.87 5.46
N ALA A 32 7.32 8.35 5.40
CA ALA A 32 8.47 7.48 5.16
C ALA A 32 8.67 6.45 6.29
N LYS A 33 8.47 6.85 7.55
CA LYS A 33 8.52 5.93 8.70
C LYS A 33 7.41 4.87 8.61
N LEU A 34 6.17 5.29 8.35
CA LEU A 34 5.04 4.36 8.20
C LEU A 34 5.29 3.35 7.08
N LYS A 35 5.77 3.80 5.92
CA LYS A 35 6.13 2.90 4.80
C LYS A 35 7.26 1.94 5.15
N PHE A 36 8.23 2.37 5.96
CA PHE A 36 9.29 1.49 6.42
C PHE A 36 8.77 0.38 7.33
N GLU A 37 7.87 0.71 8.28
CA GLU A 37 7.24 -0.30 9.13
C GLU A 37 6.35 -1.25 8.32
N ILE A 38 5.54 -0.74 7.36
CA ILE A 38 4.80 -1.58 6.41
C ILE A 38 5.75 -2.57 5.71
N GLY A 39 6.88 -2.11 5.18
CA GLY A 39 7.83 -2.98 4.48
C GLY A 39 8.41 -4.09 5.36
N LYS A 40 8.57 -3.87 6.67
CA LYS A 40 8.97 -4.94 7.62
C LYS A 40 7.86 -5.95 7.80
N LEU A 41 6.63 -5.49 8.04
CA LEU A 41 5.46 -6.36 8.26
C LEU A 41 5.15 -7.17 6.99
N GLU A 42 5.26 -6.57 5.81
CA GLU A 42 5.15 -7.28 4.52
C GLU A 42 6.20 -8.36 4.37
N LYS A 43 7.44 -8.10 4.82
CA LYS A 43 8.51 -9.10 4.79
C LYS A 43 8.23 -10.26 5.73
N GLU A 44 7.67 -9.99 6.91
CA GLU A 44 7.25 -11.02 7.87
C GLU A 44 6.07 -11.84 7.34
N ARG A 45 5.07 -11.17 6.74
CA ARG A 45 3.94 -11.81 6.05
C ARG A 45 4.42 -12.77 4.95
N GLU A 46 5.39 -12.36 4.13
CA GLU A 46 5.98 -13.22 3.10
C GLU A 46 6.70 -14.44 3.70
N ASN A 47 7.38 -14.26 4.83
CA ASN A 47 8.00 -15.38 5.53
C ASN A 47 6.95 -16.37 6.07
N ASN A 48 5.83 -15.86 6.60
CA ASN A 48 4.71 -16.70 7.05
C ASN A 48 4.11 -17.50 5.88
N PHE A 49 3.89 -16.89 4.72
CA PHE A 49 3.42 -17.62 3.54
C PHE A 49 4.40 -18.69 3.08
N THR A 50 5.70 -18.39 3.11
CA THR A 50 6.74 -19.37 2.78
C THR A 50 6.70 -20.56 3.76
N ALA A 51 6.54 -20.31 5.06
CA ALA A 51 6.43 -21.34 6.08
C ALA A 51 5.14 -22.16 5.91
N LEU A 52 4.00 -21.50 5.69
CA LEU A 52 2.71 -22.14 5.40
C LEU A 52 2.79 -23.05 4.17
N GLY A 53 3.39 -22.59 3.07
CA GLY A 53 3.57 -23.40 1.87
C GLY A 53 4.38 -24.67 2.13
N ARG A 54 5.41 -24.59 2.98
CA ARG A 54 6.19 -25.76 3.42
C ARG A 54 5.35 -26.72 4.25
N LEU A 55 4.57 -26.21 5.21
CA LEU A 55 3.70 -27.03 6.06
C LEU A 55 2.63 -27.75 5.24
N VAL A 56 2.01 -27.04 4.29
CA VAL A 56 1.04 -27.64 3.35
C VAL A 56 1.68 -28.75 2.52
N TYR A 57 2.90 -28.53 2.02
CA TYR A 57 3.62 -29.56 1.27
C TYR A 57 3.96 -30.78 2.14
N MET A 58 4.40 -30.57 3.38
CA MET A 58 4.68 -31.64 4.35
C MET A 58 3.41 -32.43 4.69
N GLN A 59 2.28 -31.74 4.90
CA GLN A 59 0.98 -32.37 5.09
C GLN A 59 0.57 -33.21 3.88
N PHE A 60 0.78 -32.71 2.65
CA PHE A 60 0.53 -33.46 1.43
C PHE A 60 1.40 -34.73 1.31
N LYS A 61 2.61 -34.72 1.90
CA LYS A 61 3.47 -35.91 2.00
C LYS A 61 3.05 -36.90 3.08
N GLY A 62 2.00 -36.61 3.85
CA GLY A 62 1.46 -37.47 4.89
C GLY A 62 1.97 -37.18 6.30
N GLU A 63 2.69 -36.07 6.52
CA GLU A 63 2.99 -35.59 7.88
C GLU A 63 1.70 -35.12 8.56
N GLN A 64 1.53 -35.43 9.85
CA GLN A 64 0.35 -35.10 10.65
C GLN A 64 0.73 -34.22 11.84
N GLY A 65 -0.26 -33.52 12.42
CA GLY A 65 -0.04 -32.65 13.57
C GLY A 65 0.61 -31.32 13.21
N LEU A 66 0.41 -30.86 11.98
CA LEU A 66 0.92 -29.57 11.49
C LEU A 66 -0.11 -28.44 11.63
N GLU A 67 -1.35 -28.80 11.94
CA GLU A 67 -2.52 -27.92 11.94
C GLU A 67 -2.37 -26.75 12.93
N GLU A 68 -1.85 -26.99 14.14
CA GLU A 68 -1.65 -25.96 15.16
C GLU A 68 -0.63 -24.90 14.72
N GLU A 69 0.48 -25.33 14.09
CA GLU A 69 1.49 -24.40 13.58
C GLU A 69 0.97 -23.63 12.36
N MET A 70 0.19 -24.28 11.50
CA MET A 70 -0.49 -23.60 10.39
C MET A 70 -1.46 -22.55 10.91
N GLU A 71 -2.27 -22.87 11.91
CA GLU A 71 -3.22 -21.93 12.52
C GLU A 71 -2.50 -20.74 13.18
N ARG A 72 -1.39 -21.00 13.89
CA ARG A 72 -0.53 -19.94 14.45
C ARG A 72 -0.03 -18.99 13.36
N LEU A 73 0.49 -19.51 12.26
CA LEU A 73 0.99 -18.69 11.15
C LEU A 73 -0.12 -17.92 10.44
N ILE A 74 -1.31 -18.52 10.28
CA ILE A 74 -2.49 -17.85 9.71
C ILE A 74 -2.92 -16.68 10.60
N ASN A 75 -3.00 -16.89 11.91
CA ASN A 75 -3.41 -15.85 12.85
C ASN A 75 -2.38 -14.72 12.93
N SER A 76 -1.08 -15.05 12.95
CA SER A 76 -0.01 -14.06 12.84
C SER A 76 -0.12 -13.26 11.53
N THR A 77 -0.36 -13.93 10.41
CA THR A 77 -0.52 -13.28 9.09
C THR A 77 -1.69 -12.30 9.07
N ARG A 78 -2.85 -12.69 9.63
CA ARG A 78 -4.02 -11.80 9.74
C ARG A 78 -3.74 -10.57 10.60
N ALA A 79 -3.00 -10.73 11.69
CA ALA A 79 -2.62 -9.60 12.53
C ALA A 79 -1.74 -8.60 11.77
N LEU A 80 -0.71 -9.10 11.08
CA LEU A 80 0.17 -8.28 10.24
C LEU A 80 -0.61 -7.54 9.15
N GLU A 81 -1.56 -8.20 8.48
CA GLU A 81 -2.43 -7.58 7.47
C GLU A 81 -3.29 -6.45 8.06
N GLY A 82 -3.81 -6.64 9.27
CA GLY A 82 -4.54 -5.61 10.00
C GLY A 82 -3.68 -4.39 10.35
N GLU A 83 -2.45 -4.62 10.80
CA GLU A 83 -1.49 -3.54 11.10
C GLU A 83 -1.09 -2.76 9.84
N ILE A 84 -0.79 -3.46 8.74
CA ILE A 84 -0.48 -2.84 7.44
C ILE A 84 -1.65 -1.95 6.99
N ALA A 85 -2.88 -2.47 7.00
CA ALA A 85 -4.06 -1.70 6.63
C ALA A 85 -4.23 -0.45 7.51
N GLY A 86 -3.93 -0.57 8.81
CA GLY A 86 -3.92 0.56 9.75
C GLY A 86 -2.89 1.64 9.41
N PHE A 87 -1.69 1.26 8.98
CA PHE A 87 -0.66 2.21 8.53
C PHE A 87 -0.98 2.82 7.18
N GLU A 88 -1.52 2.05 6.23
CA GLU A 88 -1.98 2.56 4.94
C GLU A 88 -3.08 3.62 5.11
N ALA A 89 -4.05 3.37 5.99
CA ALA A 89 -5.09 4.34 6.32
C ALA A 89 -4.53 5.63 6.96
N GLN A 90 -3.46 5.53 7.75
CA GLN A 90 -2.78 6.71 8.30
C GLN A 90 -2.04 7.49 7.21
N ILE A 91 -1.39 6.81 6.27
CA ILE A 91 -0.74 7.44 5.11
C ILE A 91 -1.79 8.18 4.27
N ASP A 92 -2.93 7.56 3.96
CA ASP A 92 -3.99 8.18 3.16
C ASP A 92 -4.58 9.43 3.86
N LYS A 93 -4.59 9.50 5.20
CA LYS A 93 -4.97 10.71 5.95
C LYS A 93 -3.91 11.81 5.90
N LEU A 94 -2.62 11.45 5.98
CA LEU A 94 -1.49 12.40 5.95
C LEU A 94 -1.20 12.92 4.54
N TYR A 95 -1.45 12.10 3.53
CA TYR A 95 -1.19 12.37 2.13
C TYR A 95 -2.31 11.76 1.27
N PRO A 96 -3.47 12.43 1.18
CA PRO A 96 -4.59 11.93 0.39
C PRO A 96 -4.21 11.80 -1.08
N LYS A 97 -4.57 10.67 -1.68
CA LYS A 97 -4.31 10.39 -3.09
C LYS A 97 -4.98 11.45 -3.97
N SER A 98 -4.24 11.99 -4.92
CA SER A 98 -4.77 12.90 -5.93
C SER A 98 -5.87 12.19 -6.74
N PRO A 99 -7.01 12.83 -7.01
CA PRO A 99 -8.02 12.26 -7.90
C PRO A 99 -7.40 11.98 -9.27
N VAL A 100 -7.88 10.92 -9.94
CA VAL A 100 -7.37 10.50 -11.25
C VAL A 100 -8.46 10.69 -12.29
N CYS A 101 -8.10 11.17 -13.48
CA CYS A 101 -9.05 11.31 -14.57
C CYS A 101 -9.59 9.93 -15.00
N PRO A 102 -10.91 9.72 -15.04
CA PRO A 102 -11.48 8.41 -15.40
C PRO A 102 -11.31 8.05 -16.87
N LYS A 103 -10.95 9.03 -17.72
CA LYS A 103 -10.83 8.83 -19.18
C LYS A 103 -9.40 8.56 -19.64
N CYS A 104 -8.42 9.25 -19.06
CA CYS A 104 -7.02 9.20 -19.51
C CYS A 104 -6.02 8.85 -18.41
N ASN A 105 -6.48 8.60 -17.19
CA ASN A 105 -5.67 8.21 -16.04
C ASN A 105 -4.62 9.23 -15.58
N THR A 106 -4.70 10.48 -16.03
CA THR A 106 -3.85 11.56 -15.52
C THR A 106 -4.23 11.90 -14.08
N GLU A 107 -3.23 12.06 -13.20
CA GLU A 107 -3.43 12.62 -11.87
C GLU A 107 -3.92 14.08 -11.95
N LEU A 108 -4.89 14.40 -11.13
CA LEU A 108 -5.56 15.69 -11.10
C LEU A 108 -5.36 16.35 -9.74
N PRO A 109 -5.24 17.68 -9.68
CA PRO A 109 -5.33 18.38 -8.41
C PRO A 109 -6.70 18.14 -7.77
N ALA A 110 -6.76 18.13 -6.44
CA ALA A 110 -7.99 17.85 -5.68
C ALA A 110 -9.19 18.73 -6.07
N SER A 111 -8.94 19.95 -6.56
CA SER A 111 -9.95 20.91 -7.00
C SER A 111 -10.25 20.89 -8.51
N ALA A 112 -9.70 19.95 -9.27
CA ALA A 112 -9.91 19.87 -10.70
C ALA A 112 -11.38 19.54 -11.04
N LYS A 113 -12.02 20.42 -11.81
CA LYS A 113 -13.34 20.18 -12.41
C LYS A 113 -13.25 19.55 -13.80
N TYR A 114 -12.09 19.68 -14.44
CA TYR A 114 -11.78 19.16 -15.77
C TYR A 114 -10.35 18.63 -15.79
N CYS A 115 -10.11 17.61 -16.59
CA CYS A 115 -8.77 17.09 -16.83
C CYS A 115 -7.97 18.06 -17.71
N SER A 116 -6.78 18.45 -17.27
CA SER A 116 -5.86 19.31 -18.02
C SER A 116 -5.32 18.66 -19.29
N GLU A 117 -5.27 17.32 -19.34
CA GLU A 117 -4.71 16.58 -20.48
C GLU A 117 -5.75 16.22 -21.54
N CYS A 118 -6.91 15.69 -21.13
CA CYS A 118 -7.92 15.18 -22.09
C CYS A 118 -9.23 15.98 -22.11
N GLY A 119 -9.37 17.01 -21.28
CA GLY A 119 -10.56 17.86 -21.20
C GLY A 119 -11.80 17.20 -20.58
N ASN A 120 -11.71 15.94 -20.12
CA ASN A 120 -12.84 15.25 -19.51
C ASN A 120 -13.31 15.97 -18.24
N LYS A 121 -14.61 16.20 -18.10
CA LYS A 121 -15.20 16.72 -16.86
C LYS A 121 -15.02 15.69 -15.74
N VAL A 122 -14.55 16.14 -14.60
CA VAL A 122 -14.29 15.31 -13.43
C VAL A 122 -15.43 15.62 -12.48
N GLU A 123 -16.39 14.71 -12.40
CA GLU A 123 -17.50 14.85 -11.46
C GLU A 123 -16.95 14.56 -10.07
N GLN A 124 -16.89 15.61 -9.25
CA GLN A 124 -16.51 15.48 -7.85
C GLN A 124 -17.74 14.96 -7.11
N ASP A 125 -17.90 13.65 -7.02
CA ASP A 125 -18.80 13.05 -6.04
C ASP A 125 -18.19 13.28 -4.65
N ASN A 126 -18.52 14.44 -4.08
CA ASN A 126 -18.17 14.76 -2.71
C ASN A 126 -19.46 14.99 -1.89
N PRO A 127 -20.11 13.95 -1.38
CA PRO A 127 -20.92 14.10 -0.19
C PRO A 127 -19.97 14.00 1.01
N ILE A 128 -19.49 15.15 1.50
CA ILE A 128 -19.11 15.29 2.90
C ILE A 128 -20.21 16.14 3.53
N GLU A 129 -21.20 15.49 4.13
CA GLU A 129 -21.89 15.99 5.31
C GLU A 129 -21.26 15.32 6.54
#